data_AF-A0A074RI73-F1
#
_entry.id   AF-A0A074RI73-F1
#
_cell.length_a   1.000
_cell.length_b   1.000
_cell.length_c   1.000
_cell.angle_alpha   90.00
_cell.angle_beta   90.00
_cell.angle_gamma   90.00
#
_symmetry.space_group_name_H-M   'P 1'
#
loop_
_entity.id
_entity.type
_entity.pdbx_description
1 polymer ?
#
loop_
_entity_poly.entity_id
_entity_poly.type
_entity_poly.pdbx_seq_one_letter_code
_entity_poly.pdbx_strand_id
1 'polypeptide(L)'
;MALSRQKRRTKLPTQPGSFLRPVFESGSPILSTLAQKMCERFHWEHGVKPFELKATKAQLLDKDTMVHASTRSGKTAIAAGPHVLDEVTGMVSLFVSPLLTLHVEMV
;
A
#
# COMPACT_ATOMS: atom_id res chain seq x y z
N MET A 1 28.13 -29.24 -25.86
CA MET A 1 27.09 -28.28 -26.32
C MET A 1 26.47 -27.63 -25.08
N ALA A 2 26.91 -26.42 -24.70
CA ALA A 2 26.39 -25.70 -23.53
C ALA A 2 25.49 -24.56 -24.00
N LEU A 3 24.21 -24.61 -23.65
CA LEU A 3 23.23 -23.57 -23.96
C LEU A 3 23.48 -22.37 -23.02
N SER A 4 23.89 -21.23 -23.59
CA SER A 4 24.05 -19.98 -22.85
C SER A 4 22.67 -19.41 -22.49
N ARG A 5 22.40 -19.28 -21.19
CA ARG A 5 21.15 -18.73 -20.67
C ARG A 5 21.26 -17.20 -20.64
N GLN A 6 21.03 -16.54 -21.78
CA GLN A 6 20.93 -15.08 -21.84
C GLN A 6 19.74 -14.61 -20.99
N LYS A 7 20.04 -14.01 -19.83
CA LYS A 7 19.07 -13.28 -19.01
C LYS A 7 18.60 -12.05 -19.81
N ARG A 8 17.46 -12.14 -20.50
CA ARG A 8 16.77 -10.98 -21.05
C ARG A 8 16.32 -10.11 -19.87
N ARG A 9 17.10 -9.08 -19.53
CA ARG A 9 16.60 -7.94 -18.75
C ARG A 9 15.57 -7.24 -19.62
N THR A 10 14.29 -7.53 -19.42
CA THR A 10 13.22 -6.69 -19.95
C THR A 10 13.37 -5.32 -19.29
N LYS A 11 13.68 -4.30 -20.10
CA LYS A 11 13.61 -2.91 -19.64
C LYS A 11 12.13 -2.63 -19.40
N LEU A 12 11.71 -2.59 -18.14
CA LEU A 12 10.42 -2.05 -17.75
C LEU A 12 10.37 -0.61 -18.27
N PRO A 13 9.33 -0.20 -19.03
CA PRO A 13 9.19 1.18 -19.47
C PRO A 13 8.88 2.03 -18.25
N THR A 14 9.91 2.60 -17.62
CA THR A 14 9.75 3.57 -16.55
C THR A 14 9.73 4.94 -17.20
N GLN A 15 8.52 5.49 -17.38
CA GLN A 15 8.34 6.91 -17.61
C GLN A 15 8.99 7.64 -16.42
N PRO A 16 9.77 8.72 -16.65
CA PRO A 16 10.33 9.52 -15.58
C PRO A 16 9.21 10.35 -14.94
N GLY A 17 8.35 9.69 -14.14
CA GLY A 17 7.58 10.40 -13.14
C GLY A 17 8.56 11.06 -12.19
N SER A 18 8.28 12.29 -11.77
CA SER A 18 9.01 12.90 -10.66
C SER A 18 9.06 11.88 -9.53
N PHE A 19 10.25 11.44 -9.12
CA PHE A 19 10.46 10.53 -7.96
C PHE A 19 9.95 11.10 -6.63
N LEU A 20 9.23 12.22 -6.68
CA LEU A 20 8.63 12.90 -5.55
C LEU A 20 7.32 12.21 -5.19
N ARG A 21 7.19 11.93 -3.90
CA ARG A 21 5.93 11.48 -3.32
C ARG A 21 4.83 12.52 -3.61
N PRO A 22 3.63 12.11 -4.04
CA PRO A 22 2.49 13.01 -4.15
C PRO A 22 2.13 13.59 -2.78
N VAL A 23 1.92 14.90 -2.72
CA VAL A 23 1.46 15.59 -1.52
C VAL A 23 -0.06 15.51 -1.47
N PHE A 24 -0.59 14.95 -0.39
CA PHE A 24 -2.03 14.88 -0.17
C PHE A 24 -2.49 15.96 0.80
N GLU A 25 -3.63 16.57 0.51
CA GLU A 25 -4.31 17.49 1.42
C GLU A 25 -5.43 16.78 2.17
N SER A 26 -5.63 17.14 3.44
CA SER A 26 -6.62 16.51 4.32
C SER A 26 -8.06 16.59 3.80
N GLY A 27 -8.38 17.61 3.01
CA GLY A 27 -9.70 17.83 2.42
C GLY A 27 -9.84 17.31 0.98
N SER A 28 -8.81 16.64 0.44
CA SER A 28 -8.81 16.24 -0.96
C SER A 28 -9.91 15.21 -1.26
N PRO A 29 -10.59 15.31 -2.43
CA PRO A 29 -11.58 14.33 -2.87
C PRO A 29 -11.03 12.90 -3.00
N ILE A 30 -9.72 12.77 -3.22
CA ILE A 30 -9.06 11.47 -3.31
C ILE A 30 -9.18 10.72 -1.97
N LEU A 31 -8.93 11.41 -0.85
CA LEU A 31 -9.02 10.79 0.48
C LEU A 31 -10.45 10.52 0.92
N SER A 32 -11.47 11.18 0.33
CA SER A 32 -12.87 10.86 0.63
C SER A 32 -13.30 9.54 -0.01
N THR A 33 -12.77 9.21 -1.20
CA THR A 33 -13.05 7.95 -1.91
C THR A 33 -12.21 6.75 -1.45
N LEU A 34 -11.18 6.98 -0.64
CA LEU A 34 -10.24 5.94 -0.17
C LEU A 34 -10.94 4.71 0.45
N ALA A 35 -11.96 4.92 1.27
CA ALA A 35 -12.67 3.81 1.93
C ALA A 35 -13.34 2.88 0.89
N GLN A 36 -13.98 3.48 -0.13
CA GLN A 36 -14.58 2.75 -1.22
C GLN A 36 -13.53 1.98 -2.02
N LYS A 37 -12.43 2.64 -2.42
CA LYS A 37 -11.33 1.99 -3.15
C LYS A 37 -10.71 0.83 -2.37
N MET A 38 -10.55 0.96 -1.04
CA MET A 38 -10.08 -0.14 -0.19
C MET A 38 -11.05 -1.32 -0.19
N CYS A 39 -12.37 -1.08 -0.03
CA CYS A 39 -13.35 -2.16 -0.08
C CYS A 39 -13.35 -2.88 -1.43
N GLU A 40 -13.32 -2.13 -2.53
CA GLU A 40 -13.29 -2.69 -3.89
C GLU A 40 -12.03 -3.51 -4.12
N ARG A 41 -10.86 -2.97 -3.74
CA ARG A 41 -9.55 -3.61 -3.97
C ARG A 41 -9.35 -4.88 -3.14
N PHE A 42 -9.90 -4.91 -1.93
CA PHE A 42 -9.75 -6.02 -0.97
C PHE A 42 -10.98 -6.93 -0.89
N HIS A 43 -12.00 -6.69 -1.73
CA HIS A 43 -13.25 -7.47 -1.77
C HIS A 43 -13.95 -7.55 -0.40
N TRP A 44 -14.02 -6.43 0.31
CA TRP A 44 -14.60 -6.37 1.65
C TRP A 44 -16.09 -6.00 1.63
N GLU A 45 -16.93 -6.91 2.09
CA GLU A 45 -18.37 -6.67 2.25
C GLU A 45 -18.70 -5.89 3.54
N HIS A 46 -17.88 -6.07 4.59
CA HIS A 46 -18.10 -5.46 5.91
C HIS A 46 -17.67 -3.99 6.01
N GLY A 47 -17.16 -3.39 4.93
CA GLY A 47 -16.59 -2.04 4.96
C GLY A 47 -15.17 -1.96 5.53
N VAL A 48 -14.60 -0.76 5.57
CA VAL A 48 -13.29 -0.46 6.19
C VAL A 48 -13.50 -0.09 7.65
N LYS A 49 -12.68 -0.61 8.57
CA LYS A 49 -12.79 -0.22 9.98
C LYS A 49 -12.27 1.22 10.19
N PRO A 50 -12.83 1.99 11.13
CA PRO A 50 -12.43 3.38 11.32
C PRO A 50 -10.94 3.60 11.59
N PHE A 51 -10.30 2.70 12.35
CA PHE A 51 -8.87 2.82 12.65
C PHE A 51 -7.98 2.48 11.45
N GLU A 52 -8.43 1.57 10.58
CA GLU A 52 -7.72 1.22 9.35
C GLU A 52 -7.72 2.42 8.42
N LEU A 53 -8.90 3.00 8.16
CA LEU A 53 -9.05 4.18 7.31
C LEU A 53 -8.27 5.37 7.86
N LYS A 54 -8.35 5.63 9.18
CA LYS A 54 -7.65 6.76 9.82
C LYS A 54 -6.14 6.63 9.69
N ALA A 55 -5.60 5.44 9.94
CA ALA A 55 -4.15 5.21 9.86
C ALA A 55 -3.64 5.21 8.42
N THR A 56 -4.39 4.65 7.47
CA THR A 56 -4.07 4.74 6.03
C THR A 56 -4.04 6.20 5.57
N LYS A 57 -5.04 7.01 5.94
CA LYS A 57 -5.04 8.46 5.64
C LYS A 57 -3.85 9.16 6.27
N ALA A 58 -3.50 8.83 7.51
CA ALA A 58 -2.35 9.42 8.17
C ALA A 58 -1.04 9.12 7.43
N GLN A 59 -0.86 7.89 6.91
CA GLN A 59 0.29 7.57 6.05
C GLN A 59 0.31 8.46 4.81
N LEU A 60 -0.80 8.58 4.08
CA LEU A 60 -0.90 9.41 2.87
C LEU A 60 -0.65 10.91 3.16
N LEU A 61 -0.97 11.38 4.37
CA LEU A 61 -0.75 12.76 4.82
C LEU A 61 0.63 12.98 5.45
N ASP A 62 1.57 12.07 5.25
CA ASP A 62 2.94 12.13 5.78
C ASP A 62 3.00 12.24 7.32
N LYS A 63 2.09 11.56 8.02
CA LYS A 63 2.02 11.57 9.50
C LYS A 63 2.49 10.26 10.11
N ASP A 64 3.48 10.36 11.00
CA ASP A 64 3.86 9.26 11.87
C ASP A 64 2.69 8.86 12.76
N THR A 65 2.39 7.55 12.79
CA THR A 65 1.18 7.04 13.43
C THR A 65 1.49 5.76 14.21
N MET A 66 1.10 5.74 15.48
CA MET A 66 1.10 4.53 16.31
C MET A 66 -0.31 3.94 16.35
N VAL A 67 -0.45 2.66 16.02
CA VAL A 67 -1.74 1.96 16.02
C VAL A 67 -1.71 0.83 17.05
N HIS A 68 -2.55 0.93 18.07
CA HIS A 68 -2.80 -0.15 19.02
C HIS A 68 -4.10 -0.85 18.64
N ALA A 69 -4.00 -2.11 18.20
CA ALA A 69 -5.16 -2.95 17.91
C ALA A 69 -4.82 -4.43 18.14
N SER A 70 -5.83 -5.22 18.53
CA SER A 70 -5.68 -6.65 18.82
C SER A 70 -5.14 -7.45 17.63
N THR A 71 -4.57 -8.62 17.90
CA THR A 71 -4.18 -9.56 16.83
C THR A 71 -5.40 -9.92 15.96
N ARG A 72 -5.17 -10.17 14.66
CA ARG A 72 -6.23 -10.47 13.68
C ARG A 72 -7.24 -9.32 13.48
N SER A 73 -6.99 -8.12 14.01
CA SER A 73 -7.89 -6.98 13.82
C SER A 73 -7.89 -6.40 12.40
N GLY A 74 -6.93 -6.76 11.53
CA GLY A 74 -6.80 -6.21 10.17
C GLY A 74 -5.67 -5.18 10.01
N LYS A 75 -4.72 -5.09 10.96
CA LYS A 75 -3.61 -4.12 10.92
C LYS A 75 -2.84 -4.07 9.59
N THR A 76 -2.68 -5.20 8.90
CA THR A 76 -1.97 -5.26 7.60
C THR A 76 -2.60 -4.36 6.54
N ALA A 77 -3.92 -4.17 6.58
CA ALA A 77 -4.62 -3.30 5.63
C ALA A 77 -4.18 -1.83 5.71
N ILE A 78 -3.60 -1.41 6.83
CA ILE A 78 -3.07 -0.04 7.01
C ILE A 78 -1.82 0.16 6.13
N ALA A 79 -0.98 -0.87 5.98
CA ALA A 79 0.20 -0.82 5.13
C ALA A 79 -0.14 -0.99 3.64
N ALA A 80 -1.15 -1.79 3.31
CA ALA A 80 -1.61 -2.01 1.95
C ALA A 80 -2.52 -0.87 1.44
N GLY A 81 -3.23 -0.19 2.35
CA GLY A 81 -4.25 0.80 2.05
C GLY A 81 -3.82 1.94 1.12
N PRO A 82 -2.61 2.53 1.24
CA PRO A 82 -2.19 3.59 0.32
C PRO A 82 -2.16 3.13 -1.14
N HIS A 83 -1.79 1.87 -1.39
CA HIS A 83 -1.59 1.28 -2.72
C HIS A 83 -2.88 1.00 -3.50
N VAL A 84 -4.04 1.36 -2.97
CA VAL A 84 -5.31 1.33 -3.71
C VAL A 84 -5.50 2.61 -4.54
N LEU A 85 -4.68 3.64 -4.31
CA LEU A 85 -4.73 4.92 -5.00
C LEU A 85 -3.82 4.92 -6.23
N ASP A 86 -4.31 5.49 -7.33
CA ASP A 86 -3.56 5.53 -8.59
C ASP A 86 -2.38 6.51 -8.50
N GLU A 87 -2.50 7.52 -7.65
CA GLU A 87 -1.51 8.56 -7.37
C GLU A 87 -0.19 7.98 -6.82
N VAL A 88 -0.25 6.82 -6.15
CA VAL A 88 0.95 6.15 -5.61
C VAL A 88 1.41 4.99 -6.48
N THR A 89 0.89 4.86 -7.71
CA THR A 89 1.30 3.80 -8.64
C THR A 89 2.80 3.86 -8.89
N GLY A 90 3.47 2.71 -8.74
CA GLY A 90 4.92 2.60 -8.91
C GLY A 90 5.73 2.99 -7.66
N MET A 91 5.08 3.47 -6.60
CA MET A 91 5.72 3.63 -5.29
C MET A 91 5.78 2.29 -4.55
N VAL A 92 6.69 2.20 -3.56
CA VAL A 92 6.86 1.01 -2.72
C VAL A 92 6.77 1.38 -1.25
N SER A 93 6.10 0.54 -0.45
CA SER A 93 6.14 0.60 1.01
C SER A 93 7.11 -0.44 1.55
N LEU A 94 8.00 -0.03 2.45
CA LEU A 94 8.86 -0.96 3.18
C LEU A 94 8.09 -1.47 4.40
N PHE A 95 7.62 -2.72 4.34
CA PHE A 95 6.97 -3.39 5.46
C PHE A 95 7.97 -4.28 6.20
N VAL A 96 8.25 -3.96 7.47
CA VAL A 96 9.23 -4.68 8.29
C VAL A 96 8.49 -5.55 9.31
N SER A 97 8.78 -6.85 9.29
CA SER A 97 8.28 -7.82 10.28
C SER A 97 9.45 -8.67 10.76
N PRO A 98 9.55 -8.95 12.08
CA PRO A 98 10.59 -9.84 12.61
C PRO A 98 10.36 -11.32 12.24
N LEU A 99 9.14 -11.69 11.84
CA LEU A 99 8.77 -13.06 11.52
C LEU A 99 8.66 -13.25 10.01
N LEU A 100 9.59 -14.03 9.44
CA LEU A 100 9.60 -14.38 8.01
C LEU A 100 8.35 -15.16 7.58
N THR A 101 7.86 -16.05 8.45
CA THR A 101 6.64 -16.83 8.21
C THR A 101 5.42 -15.94 8.01
N LEU A 102 5.29 -14.87 8.79
CA LEU A 102 4.21 -13.90 8.62
C LEU A 102 4.28 -13.19 7.27
N HIS A 103 5.47 -12.92 6.74
CA HIS A 103 5.61 -12.25 5.44
C HIS A 103 4.99 -13.07 4.30
N VAL A 104 5.16 -14.40 4.33
CA VAL A 104 4.59 -15.32 3.34
C VAL A 104 3.05 -15.30 3.35
N GLU A 105 2.43 -15.06 4.51
CA GLU A 105 0.96 -14.97 4.62
C GLU A 105 0.38 -13.65 4.12
N MET A 106 1.21 -12.59 3.97
CA MET A 106 0.76 -11.24 3.62
C MET A 106 0.99 -10.85 2.15
N VAL A 107 1.82 -11.60 1.41
CA VAL A 107 2.15 -11.40 -0.01
C VAL A 107 1.24 -12.24 -0.89
#